data_AF-A0A344WHQ0-F1
#
_entry.id   AF-A0A344WHQ0-F1
#
_cell.length_a   1.000
_cell.length_b   1.000
_cell.length_c   1.000
_cell.angle_alpha   90.00
_cell.angle_beta   90.00
_cell.angle_gamma   90.00
#
_symmetry.space_group_name_H-M   'P 1'
#
loop_
_entity.id
_entity.type
_entity.pdbx_description
1 polymer ?
#
loop_
_entity_poly.entity_id
_entity_poly.type
_entity_poly.pdbx_seq_one_letter_code
_entity_poly.pdbx_strand_id
1 'polypeptide(L)'
;MSKPQSSQQRSAKIRERAWHLWEEAGRPAAGAEAFEEEAAQLVAIEQAPHAGTIPLSQSLSEPEAEPIEALENQGEFPTLTDQGEESSGPKRRSDPEQDPD
;
A
#
# COMPACT_ATOMS: atom_id res chain seq x y z
N MET A 1 2.12 32.49 20.21
CA MET A 1 0.93 31.98 19.50
C MET A 1 1.04 32.29 18.00
N SER A 2 1.11 31.27 17.16
CA SER A 2 0.82 31.29 15.72
C SER A 2 0.52 29.82 15.40
N LYS A 3 -0.62 29.44 14.80
CA LYS A 3 -0.90 29.59 13.36
C LYS A 3 -2.42 29.42 13.10
N PRO A 4 -3.21 30.50 12.96
CA PRO A 4 -4.51 30.43 12.27
C PRO A 4 -4.37 30.42 10.73
N GLN A 5 -3.16 30.62 10.20
CA GLN A 5 -2.92 30.73 8.76
C GLN A 5 -3.06 29.40 7.98
N SER A 6 -2.83 28.23 8.59
CA SER A 6 -2.81 26.96 7.84
C SER A 6 -4.20 26.47 7.41
N SER A 7 -5.22 26.63 8.26
CA SER A 7 -6.59 26.23 7.93
C SER A 7 -7.19 27.16 6.87
N GLN A 8 -6.93 28.46 6.98
CA GLN A 8 -7.43 29.46 6.03
C GLN A 8 -6.76 29.33 4.66
N GLN A 9 -5.46 29.07 4.62
CA GLN A 9 -4.74 28.74 3.38
C GLN A 9 -5.24 27.43 2.77
N ARG A 10 -5.54 26.41 3.58
CA ARG A 10 -6.12 25.16 3.11
C ARG A 10 -7.50 25.39 2.48
N SER A 11 -8.39 26.11 3.15
CA SER A 11 -9.72 26.43 2.61
C SER A 11 -9.64 27.23 1.30
N ALA A 12 -8.67 28.13 1.16
CA ALA A 12 -8.45 28.86 -0.10
C ALA A 12 -8.06 27.91 -1.24
N LYS A 13 -7.13 26.98 -1.01
CA LYS A 13 -6.73 25.95 -1.99
C LYS A 13 -7.89 25.03 -2.38
N ILE A 14 -8.75 24.68 -1.43
CA ILE A 14 -9.94 23.86 -1.69
C ILE A 14 -10.88 24.59 -2.65
N ARG A 15 -11.16 25.88 -2.41
CA ARG A 15 -12.04 26.67 -3.29
C ARG A 15 -11.46 26.84 -4.70
N GLU A 16 -10.16 27.12 -4.79
CA GLU A 16 -9.46 27.20 -6.07
C GLU A 16 -9.54 25.88 -6.84
N ARG A 17 -9.28 24.75 -6.17
CA ARG A 17 -9.38 23.41 -6.76
C ARG A 17 -10.81 23.07 -7.19
N ALA A 18 -11.82 23.44 -6.39
CA ALA A 18 -13.23 23.24 -6.72
C ALA A 18 -13.64 24.03 -7.97
N TRP A 19 -13.13 25.26 -8.11
CA TRP A 19 -13.34 26.07 -9.31
C TRP A 19 -12.75 25.42 -10.57
N HIS A 20 -11.52 24.88 -10.48
CA HIS A 20 -10.91 24.16 -11.59
C HIS A 20 -11.70 22.90 -11.98
N LEU A 21 -12.14 22.09 -11.01
CA LEU A 21 -12.96 20.91 -11.28
C LEU A 21 -14.29 21.28 -11.96
N TRP A 22 -14.92 22.38 -11.53
CA TRP A 22 -16.13 22.89 -12.16
C TRP A 22 -15.91 23.34 -13.62
N GLU A 23 -14.78 23.99 -13.90
CA GLU A 23 -14.41 24.34 -15.27
C GLU A 23 -14.14 23.11 -16.15
N GLU A 24 -13.38 22.15 -15.63
CA GLU A 24 -13.08 20.87 -16.30
C GLU A 24 -14.36 20.08 -16.60
N ALA A 25 -15.34 20.12 -15.68
CA ALA A 25 -16.66 19.51 -15.85
C ALA A 25 -17.59 20.28 -16.83
N GLY A 26 -17.12 21.34 -17.47
CA GLY A 26 -17.90 22.11 -18.45
C GLY A 26 -18.87 23.11 -17.82
N ARG A 27 -18.60 23.56 -16.59
CA ARG A 27 -19.36 24.57 -15.86
C ARG A 27 -20.84 24.21 -15.66
N PRO A 28 -21.16 23.06 -15.04
CA PRO A 28 -22.54 22.68 -14.75
C PRO A 28 -23.24 23.70 -13.85
N ALA A 29 -24.58 23.73 -13.91
CA ALA A 29 -25.41 24.69 -13.19
C ALA A 29 -25.29 24.61 -11.65
N ALA A 30 -24.82 23.48 -11.12
CA ALA A 30 -24.62 23.26 -9.69
C ALA A 30 -23.50 24.11 -9.06
N GLY A 31 -22.67 24.79 -9.88
CA GLY A 31 -21.60 25.66 -9.41
C GLY A 31 -20.35 24.92 -8.93
N ALA A 32 -19.34 25.68 -8.50
CA ALA A 32 -18.08 25.14 -7.99
C ALA A 32 -18.24 24.56 -6.58
N GLU A 33 -19.22 25.03 -5.83
CA GLU A 33 -19.56 24.57 -4.49
C GLU A 33 -19.89 23.08 -4.46
N ALA A 34 -20.49 22.55 -5.54
CA ALA A 34 -20.77 21.12 -5.71
C ALA A 34 -19.51 20.24 -5.77
N PHE A 35 -18.34 20.83 -6.03
CA PHE A 35 -17.05 20.14 -6.13
C PHE A 35 -16.16 20.35 -4.91
N GLU A 36 -16.62 21.05 -3.86
CA GLU A 36 -15.79 21.34 -2.68
C GLU A 36 -15.30 20.09 -1.95
N GLU A 37 -16.11 19.03 -1.88
CA GLU A 37 -15.73 17.77 -1.23
C GLU A 37 -14.61 17.05 -1.99
N GLU A 38 -14.77 16.89 -3.31
CA GLU A 38 -13.74 16.30 -4.17
C GLU A 38 -12.45 17.11 -4.15
N ALA A 39 -12.56 18.44 -4.24
CA ALA A 39 -11.44 19.35 -4.10
C ALA A 39 -10.74 19.21 -2.74
N ALA A 40 -11.49 19.06 -1.65
CA ALA A 40 -10.93 18.85 -0.31
C ALA A 40 -10.14 17.55 -0.20
N GLN A 41 -10.62 16.48 -0.84
CA GLN A 41 -9.93 15.19 -0.89
C GLN A 41 -8.62 15.28 -1.68
N LEU A 42 -8.65 15.86 -2.87
CA LEU A 42 -7.44 16.03 -3.71
C LEU A 42 -6.37 16.87 -3.00
N VAL A 43 -6.77 17.99 -2.40
CA VAL A 43 -5.86 18.86 -1.62
C VAL A 43 -5.27 18.10 -0.43
N ALA A 44 -6.02 17.21 0.21
CA ALA A 44 -5.52 16.40 1.32
C ALA A 44 -4.46 15.38 0.85
N ILE A 45 -4.70 14.71 -0.28
CA ILE A 45 -3.76 13.75 -0.89
C ILE A 45 -2.45 14.47 -1.24
N GLU A 46 -2.53 15.62 -1.93
CA GLU A 46 -1.36 16.40 -2.34
C GLU A 46 -0.52 16.90 -1.14
N GLN A 47 -1.16 17.22 -0.02
CA GLN A 47 -0.47 17.70 1.18
C GLN A 47 0.16 16.58 2.02
N ALA A 48 -0.20 15.32 1.75
CA ALA A 48 0.25 14.18 2.53
C ALA A 48 0.89 13.09 1.64
N PRO A 49 1.96 13.41 0.89
CA PRO A 49 2.57 12.50 -0.09
C PRO A 49 3.12 11.19 0.52
N HIS A 50 3.38 11.19 1.83
CA HIS A 50 3.89 10.03 2.57
C HIS A 50 2.84 9.36 3.47
N ALA A 51 1.57 9.79 3.45
CA ALA A 51 0.54 9.18 4.29
C ALA A 51 0.30 7.70 3.96
N GLY A 52 0.60 7.27 2.73
CA GLY A 52 0.51 5.87 2.30
C GLY A 52 1.82 5.08 2.43
N THR A 53 2.88 5.65 3.01
CA THR A 53 4.20 5.00 3.07
C THR A 53 4.70 4.90 4.50
N ILE A 54 5.34 3.78 4.83
CA ILE A 54 6.08 3.62 6.07
C ILE A 54 7.58 3.84 5.75
N PRO A 55 8.30 4.70 6.49
CA PRO A 55 9.74 4.83 6.40
C PRO A 55 10.45 3.48 6.46
N LEU A 56 11.44 3.25 5.58
CA LEU A 56 12.22 2.01 5.56
C LEU A 56 12.83 1.70 6.93
N SER A 57 13.32 2.70 7.66
CA SER A 57 13.86 2.50 9.02
C SER A 57 12.86 1.90 10.00
N GLN A 58 11.55 2.05 9.77
CA GLN A 58 10.49 1.45 10.56
C GLN A 58 10.08 0.05 10.06
N SER A 59 10.47 -0.34 8.83
CA SER A 59 10.18 -1.66 8.25
C SER A 59 11.36 -2.63 8.30
N LEU A 60 12.50 -2.22 8.85
CA LEU A 60 13.72 -3.04 8.98
C LEU A 60 13.74 -3.93 10.25
N SER A 61 12.60 -4.14 10.90
CA SER A 61 12.46 -5.32 11.79
C SER A 61 12.83 -6.56 10.98
N GLU A 62 13.51 -7.54 11.59
CA GLU A 62 13.94 -8.76 10.90
C GLU A 62 12.80 -9.26 9.99
N PRO A 63 13.08 -9.53 8.70
CA PRO A 63 12.03 -9.95 7.79
C PRO A 63 11.37 -11.18 8.40
N GLU A 64 10.07 -11.08 8.69
CA GLU A 64 9.29 -12.26 9.04
C GLU A 64 9.49 -13.26 7.91
N ALA A 65 10.06 -14.42 8.25
CA ALA A 65 10.26 -15.46 7.25
C ALA A 65 8.89 -15.80 6.66
N GLU A 66 8.82 -15.84 5.33
CA GLU A 66 7.60 -16.28 4.63
C GLU A 66 7.19 -17.66 5.19
N PRO A 67 5.89 -17.88 5.48
CA PRO A 67 5.41 -19.17 5.95
C PRO A 67 5.75 -20.28 4.96
N ILE A 68 6.01 -21.48 5.46
CA ILE A 68 6.32 -22.64 4.60
C ILE A 68 5.13 -22.95 3.67
N GLU A 69 3.91 -22.71 4.12
CA GLU A 69 2.69 -22.88 3.32
C GLU A 69 2.67 -21.97 2.08
N ALA A 70 3.31 -20.79 2.14
CA ALA A 70 3.43 -19.89 1.00
C ALA A 70 4.44 -20.40 -0.05
N LEU A 71 5.44 -21.18 0.36
CA LEU A 71 6.38 -21.86 -0.53
C LEU A 71 5.74 -23.09 -1.19
N GLU A 72 4.97 -23.86 -0.42
CA GLU A 72 4.32 -25.09 -0.90
C GLU A 72 3.17 -24.79 -1.88
N ASN A 73 2.54 -23.62 -1.78
CA ASN A 73 1.38 -23.25 -2.60
C ASN A 73 1.73 -22.34 -3.81
N GLN A 74 2.97 -22.35 -4.30
CA GLN A 74 3.36 -21.57 -5.49
C GLN A 74 2.90 -22.21 -6.82
N GLY A 75 2.20 -23.35 -6.74
CA GLY A 75 1.89 -24.19 -7.88
C GLY A 75 3.13 -24.97 -8.35
N GLU A 76 2.88 -26.09 -9.01
CA GLU A 76 3.95 -26.91 -9.58
C GLU A 76 4.13 -26.56 -11.07
N PHE A 77 5.38 -26.38 -11.48
CA PHE A 77 5.72 -26.32 -12.90
C PHE A 77 5.72 -27.74 -13.48
N PRO A 78 5.52 -27.92 -14.80
CA PRO A 78 5.65 -29.23 -15.41
C PRO A 78 7.05 -29.81 -15.17
N THR A 79 7.11 -30.94 -14.45
CA THR A 79 8.34 -31.70 -14.21
C THR A 79 8.17 -33.13 -14.76
N LEU A 80 9.19 -33.97 -14.55
CA LEU A 80 9.13 -35.40 -14.90
C LEU A 80 8.49 -36.25 -13.77
N THR A 81 8.26 -35.66 -12.60
CA THR A 81 7.61 -36.27 -11.44
C THR A 81 6.12 -35.95 -11.42
N ASP A 82 5.32 -36.82 -10.80
CA ASP A 82 3.89 -36.56 -10.64
C ASP A 82 3.65 -35.40 -9.66
N GLN A 83 2.50 -34.76 -9.83
CA GLN A 83 2.13 -33.61 -9.04
C GLN A 83 1.98 -33.99 -7.55
N GLY A 84 2.70 -33.29 -6.67
CA GLY A 84 2.69 -33.50 -5.21
C GLY A 84 3.76 -34.46 -4.68
N GLU A 85 4.65 -34.98 -5.52
CA GLU A 85 5.74 -35.89 -5.10
C GLU A 85 7.06 -35.18 -4.77
N GLU A 86 7.24 -33.94 -5.22
CA GLU A 86 8.46 -33.15 -5.01
C GLU A 86 8.36 -32.24 -3.78
N SER A 87 9.45 -32.10 -3.01
CA SER A 87 9.54 -31.12 -1.93
C SER A 87 10.08 -29.80 -2.45
N SER A 88 9.29 -28.72 -2.42
CA SER A 88 9.62 -27.40 -2.99
C SER A 88 10.68 -26.58 -2.23
N GLY A 89 11.35 -27.14 -1.22
CA GLY A 89 12.26 -26.41 -0.34
C GLY A 89 13.48 -27.18 0.15
N PRO A 90 14.51 -26.46 0.66
CA PRO A 90 15.70 -27.08 1.22
C PRO A 90 15.34 -27.93 2.45
N LYS A 91 15.70 -29.21 2.42
CA LYS A 91 15.58 -30.08 3.59
C LYS A 91 16.66 -29.70 4.61
N ARG A 92 16.27 -29.56 5.89
CA ARG A 92 17.27 -29.53 6.97
C ARG A 92 18.12 -30.79 6.84
N ARG A 93 19.44 -30.65 6.86
CA ARG A 93 20.35 -31.80 7.02
C ARG A 93 19.94 -32.48 8.33
N SER A 94 19.55 -33.75 8.24
CA SER A 94 19.20 -34.58 9.38
C SER A 94 20.29 -34.50 10.46
N ASP A 95 19.89 -34.22 11.70
CA ASP A 95 20.67 -34.65 12.85
C ASP A 95 20.90 -36.17 12.72
N PRO A 96 22.10 -36.68 13.03
CA PRO A 96 22.40 -38.09 12.88
C PRO A 96 21.42 -38.90 13.71
N GLU A 97 20.81 -39.87 13.04
CA GLU A 97 20.02 -40.96 13.61
C GLU A 97 20.75 -41.48 14.85
N GLN A 98 20.16 -41.26 16.04
CA GLN A 98 20.66 -41.92 17.24
C GLN A 98 20.28 -43.40 17.12
N ASP A 99 21.23 -44.22 16.66
CA ASP A 99 21.20 -45.66 16.83
C ASP A 99 21.12 -45.96 18.35
N PRO A 100 20.06 -46.64 18.84
CA PRO A 100 20.08 -47.20 20.18
C PRO A 100 20.94 -48.48 20.20
N ASP A 101 21.90 -48.54 21.12
CA ASP A 101 22.73 -49.71 21.48
C ASP A 101 21.92 -51.00 21.72
#